data_AF-F3LCC8-F1
#
_entry.id   AF-F3LCC8-F1
#
_cell.length_a   1.000
_cell.length_b   1.000
_cell.length_c   1.000
_cell.angle_alpha   90.00
_cell.angle_beta   90.00
_cell.angle_gamma   90.00
#
_symmetry.space_group_name_H-M   'P 1'
#
loop_
_entity.id
_entity.type
_entity.pdbx_description
1 polymer ?
#
loop_
_entity_poly.entity_id
_entity_poly.type
_entity_poly.pdbx_seq_one_letter_code
_entity_poly.pdbx_strand_id
1 'polypeptide(L)'
;MRYGGYLAKRWDLPVIVSGGNVRSFDVVSEADMGVYFLQNELNVDIAWPEGESRNTWENAHFTKKMLDKQSIHHVALVTHAYHMPRSVYAFQQAGLTVSPMPTGQLSQQSSTSYWLNWLPSAGALHISRLALHEYLGLLFYSLK
;
A
#
# COMPACT_ATOMS: atom_id res chain seq x y z
N MET A 1 4.58 2.85 6.85
CA MET A 1 3.91 3.74 7.82
C MET A 1 4.58 5.11 7.99
N ARG A 2 5.89 5.21 8.31
CA ARG A 2 6.58 6.51 8.51
C ARG A 2 6.37 7.53 7.39
N TYR A 3 6.49 7.09 6.13
CA TYR A 3 6.27 7.96 4.97
C TYR A 3 4.84 8.50 4.91
N GLY A 4 3.83 7.66 5.16
CA GLY A 4 2.43 8.10 5.23
C GLY A 4 2.21 9.15 6.32
N GLY A 5 2.74 8.92 7.53
CA GLY A 5 2.67 9.90 8.62
C GLY A 5 3.40 11.21 8.30
N TYR A 6 4.54 11.14 7.61
CA TYR A 6 5.23 12.33 7.11
C TYR A 6 4.39 13.15 6.13
N LEU A 7 3.76 12.50 5.15
CA LEU A 7 2.90 13.18 4.17
C LEU A 7 1.67 13.81 4.83
N ALA A 8 1.05 13.08 5.75
CA ALA A 8 -0.10 13.56 6.51
C ALA A 8 0.21 14.86 7.25
N LYS A 9 1.33 14.92 7.94
CA LYS A 9 1.79 16.14 8.62
C LYS A 9 2.16 17.25 7.68
N ARG A 10 2.86 16.92 6.60
CA ARG A 10 3.35 17.91 5.64
C ARG A 10 2.21 18.65 4.94
N TRP A 11 1.09 17.96 4.70
CA TRP A 11 -0.07 18.51 4.00
C TRP A 11 -1.29 18.73 4.89
N ASP A 12 -1.16 18.50 6.19
CA ASP A 12 -2.25 18.60 7.17
C ASP A 12 -3.49 17.80 6.74
N LEU A 13 -3.27 16.53 6.38
CA LEU A 13 -4.30 15.64 5.85
C LEU A 13 -4.63 14.51 6.85
N PRO A 14 -5.91 14.09 6.90
CA PRO A 14 -6.30 12.90 7.64
C PRO A 14 -5.70 11.63 7.02
N VAL A 15 -5.50 10.61 7.84
CA VAL A 15 -4.95 9.31 7.43
C VAL A 15 -5.93 8.19 7.72
N ILE A 16 -6.07 7.28 6.77
CA ILE A 16 -6.64 5.95 7.01
C ILE A 16 -5.51 4.92 6.89
N VAL A 17 -5.38 4.05 7.88
CA VAL A 17 -4.53 2.86 7.79
C VAL A 17 -5.44 1.69 7.46
N SER A 18 -5.22 1.05 6.31
CA SER A 18 -6.03 -0.09 5.83
C SER A 18 -5.20 -1.36 5.76
N GLY A 19 -5.69 -2.39 6.43
CA GLY A 19 -5.04 -3.69 6.56
C GLY A 19 -5.62 -4.48 7.74
N GLY A 20 -6.42 -5.50 7.43
CA GLY A 20 -6.93 -6.43 8.44
C GLY A 20 -6.04 -7.64 8.69
N ASN A 21 -6.57 -8.58 9.47
CA ASN A 21 -5.85 -9.80 9.85
C ASN A 21 -5.83 -10.81 8.71
N VAL A 22 -4.77 -10.78 7.89
CA VAL A 22 -4.52 -11.80 6.85
C VAL A 22 -4.12 -13.14 7.49
N ARG A 23 -3.59 -13.12 8.72
CA ARG A 23 -3.31 -14.31 9.53
C ARG A 23 -4.32 -14.40 10.67
N SER A 24 -5.11 -15.47 10.68
CA SER A 24 -6.28 -15.68 11.55
C SER A 24 -6.00 -15.77 13.07
N PHE A 25 -4.77 -15.51 13.51
CA PHE A 25 -4.33 -15.67 14.90
C PHE A 25 -4.01 -14.35 15.61
N ASP A 26 -4.05 -13.22 14.91
CA ASP A 26 -3.75 -11.91 15.50
C ASP A 26 -5.00 -11.31 16.17
N VAL A 27 -4.85 -10.85 17.41
CA VAL A 27 -5.94 -10.23 18.20
C VAL A 27 -6.15 -8.77 17.79
N VAL A 28 -5.18 -8.16 17.11
CA VAL A 28 -5.16 -6.73 16.73
C VAL A 28 -4.81 -6.63 15.25
N SER A 29 -5.55 -5.82 14.49
CA SER A 29 -5.32 -5.65 13.05
C SER A 29 -4.03 -4.88 12.74
N GLU A 30 -3.47 -5.07 11.54
CA GLU A 30 -2.34 -4.25 11.07
C GLU A 30 -2.71 -2.75 11.05
N ALA A 31 -3.96 -2.44 10.74
CA ALA A 31 -4.51 -1.09 10.77
C ALA A 31 -4.50 -0.46 12.16
N ASP A 32 -4.97 -1.20 13.18
CA ASP A 32 -4.99 -0.71 14.56
C ASP A 32 -3.56 -0.45 15.09
N MET A 33 -2.64 -1.38 14.85
CA MET A 33 -1.22 -1.17 15.18
C MET A 33 -0.64 0.03 14.45
N GLY A 34 -1.02 0.24 13.19
CA GLY A 34 -0.54 1.37 12.42
C GLY A 34 -1.07 2.70 12.91
N VAL A 35 -2.34 2.79 13.28
CA VAL A 35 -2.93 3.98 13.90
C VAL A 35 -2.23 4.28 15.24
N TYR A 36 -2.02 3.26 16.08
CA TYR A 36 -1.29 3.42 17.33
C TYR A 36 0.11 4.02 17.09
N PHE A 37 0.86 3.50 16.11
CA PHE A 37 2.18 4.03 15.77
C PHE A 37 2.11 5.48 15.27
N LEU A 38 1.16 5.80 14.39
CA LEU A 38 1.01 7.15 13.85
C LEU A 38 0.70 8.18 14.94
N GLN A 39 -0.16 7.83 15.89
CA GLN A 39 -0.57 8.72 16.98
C GLN A 39 0.54 8.86 18.03
N ASN A 40 1.07 7.76 18.54
CA ASN A 40 1.96 7.78 19.71
C ASN A 40 3.43 8.08 19.36
N GLU A 41 3.91 7.62 18.20
CA GLU A 41 5.32 7.78 17.82
C GLU A 41 5.54 8.95 16.86
N LEU A 42 4.54 9.24 16.03
CA LEU A 42 4.63 10.28 15.02
C LEU A 42 3.76 11.50 15.30
N ASN A 43 2.94 11.52 16.36
CA ASN A 43 2.04 12.64 16.70
C ASN A 43 1.14 13.06 15.52
N VAL A 44 0.53 12.10 14.83
CA VAL A 44 -0.47 12.35 13.78
C VAL A 44 -1.85 12.27 14.42
N ASP A 45 -2.56 13.39 14.44
CA ASP A 45 -3.80 13.53 15.23
C ASP A 45 -5.01 12.82 14.63
N ILE A 46 -5.08 12.73 13.30
CA ILE A 46 -6.24 12.17 12.58
C ILE A 46 -5.83 10.90 11.83
N ALA A 47 -5.94 9.76 12.52
CA ALA A 47 -5.67 8.43 11.97
C ALA A 47 -6.84 7.47 12.29
N TRP A 48 -7.45 6.89 11.25
CA TRP A 48 -8.54 5.93 11.39
C TRP A 48 -8.13 4.52 10.91
N PRO A 49 -8.45 3.46 11.65
CA PRO A 49 -8.14 2.10 11.23
C PRO A 49 -9.25 1.52 10.35
N GLU A 50 -8.86 0.83 9.28
CA GLU A 50 -9.69 -0.11 8.51
C GLU A 50 -9.05 -1.50 8.64
N GLY A 51 -9.54 -2.29 9.60
CA GLY A 51 -8.94 -3.56 10.01
C GLY A 51 -9.70 -4.82 9.58
N GLU A 52 -10.71 -4.70 8.73
CA GLU A 52 -11.60 -5.81 8.35
C GLU A 52 -11.15 -6.49 7.05
N SER A 53 -10.31 -5.83 6.27
CA SER A 53 -9.87 -6.30 4.97
C SER A 53 -8.88 -7.48 5.04
N ARG A 54 -9.03 -8.46 4.16
CA ARG A 54 -8.13 -9.64 4.08
C ARG A 54 -7.26 -9.64 2.83
N ASN A 55 -7.51 -8.72 1.92
CA ASN A 55 -6.77 -8.57 0.68
C ASN A 55 -6.92 -7.15 0.14
N THR A 56 -6.06 -6.79 -0.82
CA THR A 56 -6.00 -5.45 -1.42
C THR A 56 -7.32 -4.99 -2.06
N TRP A 57 -8.17 -5.91 -2.52
CA TRP A 57 -9.48 -5.56 -3.06
C TRP A 57 -10.44 -5.13 -1.95
N GLU A 58 -10.49 -5.89 -0.86
CA GLU A 58 -11.27 -5.54 0.34
C GLU A 58 -10.76 -4.24 0.97
N ASN A 59 -9.43 -4.02 1.04
CA ASN A 59 -8.85 -2.75 1.50
C ASN A 59 -9.47 -1.56 0.75
N ALA A 60 -9.49 -1.63 -0.57
CA ALA A 60 -10.03 -0.56 -1.42
C ALA A 60 -11.52 -0.31 -1.16
N HIS A 61 -12.34 -1.36 -1.12
CA HIS A 61 -13.79 -1.23 -1.00
C HIS A 61 -14.22 -0.81 0.41
N PHE A 62 -13.55 -1.31 1.45
CA PHE A 62 -13.87 -0.98 2.84
C PHE A 62 -13.38 0.43 3.17
N THR A 63 -12.18 0.80 2.71
CA THR A 63 -11.69 2.19 2.81
C THR A 63 -12.62 3.16 2.07
N LYS A 64 -13.10 2.82 0.87
CA LYS A 64 -14.07 3.65 0.14
C LYS A 64 -15.34 3.92 0.95
N LYS A 65 -15.91 2.88 1.58
CA LYS A 65 -17.10 3.03 2.43
C LYS A 65 -16.87 3.97 3.62
N MET A 66 -15.66 4.00 4.17
CA MET A 66 -15.31 4.95 5.24
C MET A 66 -15.20 6.38 4.70
N LEU A 67 -14.54 6.56 3.55
CA LEU A 67 -14.34 7.86 2.90
C LEU A 67 -15.64 8.50 2.41
N ASP A 68 -16.61 7.68 1.96
CA ASP A 68 -17.92 8.16 1.50
C ASP A 68 -18.69 8.88 2.61
N LYS A 69 -18.52 8.46 3.87
CA LYS A 69 -19.13 9.15 5.03
C LYS A 69 -18.60 10.57 5.20
N GLN A 70 -17.45 10.88 4.62
CA GLN A 70 -16.79 12.18 4.66
C GLN A 70 -16.81 12.90 3.31
N SER A 71 -17.50 12.34 2.29
CA SER A 71 -17.50 12.86 0.92
C SER A 71 -16.11 13.01 0.31
N ILE A 72 -15.17 12.13 0.68
CA ILE A 72 -13.81 12.12 0.15
C ILE A 72 -13.73 11.12 -1.01
N HIS A 73 -13.31 11.60 -2.18
CA HIS A 73 -13.20 10.77 -3.39
C HIS A 73 -11.79 10.74 -4.01
N HIS A 74 -10.88 11.59 -3.52
CA HIS A 74 -9.48 11.64 -3.97
C HIS A 74 -8.56 11.30 -2.80
N VAL A 75 -7.71 10.30 -2.97
CA VAL A 75 -6.76 9.85 -1.96
C VAL A 75 -5.32 9.85 -2.46
N ALA A 76 -4.39 10.16 -1.57
CA ALA A 76 -2.98 9.84 -1.75
C ALA A 76 -2.73 8.41 -1.24
N LEU A 77 -2.41 7.47 -2.13
CA LEU A 77 -2.27 6.05 -1.78
C LEU A 77 -0.82 5.70 -1.50
N VAL A 78 -0.52 5.32 -0.25
CA VAL A 78 0.82 4.94 0.19
C VAL A 78 0.92 3.42 0.33
N THR A 79 1.79 2.79 -0.44
CA THR A 79 2.15 1.37 -0.31
C THR A 79 3.52 1.11 -0.93
N HIS A 80 4.04 -0.11 -0.80
CA HIS A 80 5.29 -0.49 -1.44
C HIS A 80 5.22 -0.35 -2.97
N ALA A 81 6.31 0.12 -3.59
CA ALA A 81 6.38 0.38 -5.02
C ALA A 81 5.97 -0.82 -5.90
N TYR A 82 6.30 -2.05 -5.49
CA TYR A 82 5.88 -3.25 -6.22
C TYR A 82 4.38 -3.52 -6.13
N HIS A 83 3.73 -3.24 -4.98
CA HIS A 83 2.28 -3.37 -4.82
C HIS A 83 1.50 -2.22 -5.45
N MET A 84 2.17 -1.15 -5.88
CA MET A 84 1.51 0.09 -6.31
C MET A 84 0.57 -0.12 -7.51
N PRO A 85 0.96 -0.81 -8.61
CA PRO A 85 0.06 -0.99 -9.75
C PRO A 85 -1.24 -1.69 -9.36
N ARG A 86 -1.13 -2.78 -8.59
CA ARG A 86 -2.27 -3.57 -8.11
C ARG A 86 -3.16 -2.78 -7.15
N SER A 87 -2.56 -2.00 -6.26
CA SER A 87 -3.29 -1.18 -5.27
C SER A 87 -4.01 -0.02 -5.94
N VAL A 88 -3.35 0.69 -6.87
CA VAL A 88 -3.97 1.76 -7.65
C VAL A 88 -5.18 1.22 -8.41
N TYR A 89 -5.02 0.09 -9.10
CA TYR A 89 -6.12 -0.56 -9.82
C TYR A 89 -7.31 -0.83 -8.88
N ALA A 90 -7.07 -1.50 -7.74
CA ALA A 90 -8.14 -1.84 -6.80
C ALA A 90 -8.89 -0.60 -6.27
N PHE A 91 -8.16 0.47 -5.91
CA PHE A 91 -8.76 1.70 -5.40
C PHE A 91 -9.51 2.49 -6.49
N GLN A 92 -9.00 2.50 -7.72
CA GLN A 92 -9.72 3.09 -8.85
C GLN A 92 -11.00 2.33 -9.18
N GLN A 93 -10.97 0.99 -9.15
CA GLN A 93 -12.17 0.16 -9.35
C GLN A 93 -13.21 0.35 -8.23
N ALA A 94 -12.77 0.64 -7.00
CA ALA A 94 -13.66 1.04 -5.92
C ALA A 94 -14.26 2.46 -6.10
N GLY A 95 -13.89 3.18 -7.17
CA GLY A 95 -14.43 4.50 -7.49
C GLY A 95 -13.69 5.67 -6.83
N LEU A 96 -12.41 5.50 -6.47
CA LEU A 96 -11.57 6.58 -5.96
C LEU A 96 -10.66 7.15 -7.05
N THR A 97 -10.43 8.45 -7.00
CA THR A 97 -9.30 9.09 -7.68
C THR A 97 -8.05 8.88 -6.84
N VAL A 98 -6.98 8.35 -7.44
CA VAL A 98 -5.79 7.91 -6.70
C VAL A 98 -4.55 8.67 -7.15
N SER A 99 -3.89 9.34 -6.21
CA SER A 99 -2.52 9.85 -6.36
C SER A 99 -1.53 8.86 -5.76
N PRO A 100 -0.74 8.12 -6.56
CA PRO A 100 0.17 7.10 -6.04
C PRO A 100 1.37 7.73 -5.31
N MET A 101 1.67 7.24 -4.11
CA MET A 101 2.77 7.67 -3.25
C MET A 101 3.62 6.45 -2.83
N PRO A 102 4.40 5.85 -3.75
CA PRO A 102 5.08 4.58 -3.51
C PRO A 102 6.23 4.69 -2.51
N THR A 103 6.37 3.66 -1.67
CA THR A 103 7.49 3.51 -0.74
C THR A 103 8.42 2.38 -1.16
N GLY A 104 9.71 2.54 -0.86
CA GLY A 104 10.73 1.55 -1.22
C GLY A 104 11.18 1.70 -2.67
N GLN A 105 12.48 1.55 -2.89
CA GLN A 105 13.11 1.66 -4.19
C GLN A 105 13.19 0.26 -4.81
N LEU A 106 12.53 0.04 -5.96
CA LEU A 106 12.66 -1.24 -6.70
C LEU A 106 14.01 -1.34 -7.42
N SER A 107 14.60 -0.21 -7.76
CA SER A 107 15.87 -0.13 -8.46
C SER A 107 16.99 0.23 -7.50
N GLN A 108 17.80 -0.75 -7.09
CA GLN A 108 19.21 -0.42 -6.93
C GLN A 108 19.69 -0.08 -8.34
N GLN A 109 19.92 1.20 -8.60
CA GLN A 109 20.71 1.63 -9.75
C GLN A 109 22.08 1.01 -9.52
N SER A 110 22.34 -0.14 -10.14
CA SER A 110 23.63 -0.79 -9.93
C SER A 110 24.68 0.14 -10.52
N SER A 111 25.56 0.64 -9.66
CA SER A 111 26.74 1.41 -10.03
C SER A 111 27.82 0.51 -10.63
N THR A 112 27.50 -0.75 -10.92
CA THR A 112 28.39 -1.77 -11.49
C THR A 112 28.24 -1.88 -13.00
N SER A 113 29.37 -2.15 -13.64
CA SER A 113 29.56 -2.30 -15.08
C SER A 113 28.41 -3.08 -15.75
N TYR A 114 27.86 -2.52 -16.84
CA TYR A 114 26.68 -2.98 -17.59
C TYR A 114 26.61 -4.51 -17.82
N TRP A 115 27.75 -5.16 -17.99
CA TRP A 115 27.90 -6.60 -18.24
C TRP A 115 27.57 -7.48 -17.03
N LEU A 116 27.87 -7.03 -15.81
CA LEU A 116 27.60 -7.80 -14.59
C LEU A 116 26.10 -7.86 -14.26
N ASN A 117 25.30 -6.94 -14.81
CA ASN A 117 23.85 -6.92 -14.65
C ASN A 117 23.14 -8.04 -15.45
N TRP A 118 23.85 -8.69 -16.39
CA TRP A 118 23.36 -9.86 -17.12
C TRP A 118 23.57 -11.17 -16.35
N LEU A 119 24.39 -11.17 -15.30
CA LEU A 119 24.56 -12.35 -14.46
C LEU A 119 23.36 -12.51 -13.51
N PRO A 120 22.81 -13.73 -13.36
CA PRO A 120 21.78 -14.00 -12.38
C PRO A 120 22.26 -13.61 -10.98
N SER A 121 21.43 -12.86 -10.25
CA SER A 121 21.67 -12.55 -8.85
C SER A 121 20.45 -12.88 -8.00
N ALA A 122 20.67 -13.18 -6.72
CA ALA A 122 19.58 -13.42 -5.78
C ALA A 122 18.63 -12.21 -5.70
N GLY A 123 19.17 -10.99 -5.78
CA GLY A 123 18.37 -9.75 -5.84
C GLY A 123 17.51 -9.66 -7.09
N ALA A 124 18.06 -9.96 -8.27
CA ALA A 124 17.32 -9.94 -9.53
C ALA A 124 16.21 -11.02 -9.56
N LEU A 125 16.50 -12.23 -9.06
CA LEU A 125 15.48 -13.28 -8.92
C LEU A 125 14.35 -12.88 -7.97
N HIS A 126 14.67 -12.20 -6.87
CA HIS A 126 13.66 -11.68 -5.95
C HIS A 126 12.76 -10.63 -6.63
N ILE A 127 13.33 -9.71 -7.40
CA ILE A 127 12.57 -8.71 -8.17
C ILE A 127 11.67 -9.40 -9.20
N SER A 128 12.19 -10.39 -9.95
CA SER A 128 11.39 -11.17 -10.90
C SER A 128 10.23 -11.90 -10.23
N ARG A 129 10.44 -12.47 -9.04
CA ARG A 129 9.38 -13.12 -8.24
C ARG A 129 8.29 -12.12 -7.85
N LEU A 130 8.66 -10.92 -7.39
CA LEU A 130 7.72 -9.86 -7.05
C LEU A 130 6.92 -9.43 -8.28
N ALA A 131 7.59 -9.18 -9.41
CA ALA A 131 6.93 -8.80 -10.65
C ALA A 131 5.91 -9.86 -11.10
N LEU A 132 6.31 -11.13 -11.13
CA LEU A 132 5.41 -12.25 -11.48
C LEU A 132 4.21 -12.33 -10.53
N HIS A 133 4.41 -12.17 -9.22
CA HIS A 133 3.33 -12.20 -8.25
C HIS A 133 2.31 -11.07 -8.50
N GLU A 134 2.78 -9.87 -8.83
CA GLU A 134 1.91 -8.73 -9.14
C GLU A 134 1.20 -8.90 -10.49
N TYR A 135 1.89 -9.41 -11.52
CA TYR A 135 1.25 -9.70 -12.82
C TYR A 135 0.16 -10.76 -12.69
N LEU A 136 0.39 -11.82 -11.91
CA LEU A 136 -0.64 -12.82 -11.63
C LEU A 136 -1.81 -12.22 -10.85
N GLY A 137 -1.53 -11.32 -9.89
CA GLY A 137 -2.56 -10.59 -9.17
C GLY A 137 -3.43 -9.73 -10.09
N LEU A 138 -2.82 -8.99 -11.02
CA LEU A 138 -3.53 -8.20 -12.02
C LEU A 138 -4.34 -9.09 -12.99
N LEU A 139 -3.77 -10.20 -13.45
CA LEU A 139 -4.47 -11.15 -14.32
C LEU A 139 -5.71 -11.72 -13.62
N PHE A 140 -5.58 -12.11 -12.35
CA PHE A 140 -6.71 -12.60 -11.56
C PHE A 140 -7.84 -11.56 -11.47
N TYR A 141 -7.52 -10.28 -11.32
CA TYR A 141 -8.53 -9.21 -11.34
C TYR A 141 -9.16 -8.99 -12.72
N SER A 142 -8.43 -9.23 -13.81
CA SER A 142 -8.98 -9.07 -15.17
C SER A 142 -9.95 -10.18 -15.58
N LEU A 143 -9.90 -11.33 -14.91
CA LEU A 143 -10.73 -12.50 -15.17
C LEU A 143 -11.96 -12.58 -14.25
N LYS A 144 -12.09 -11.65 -13.30
CA LYS A 144 -13.17 -11.59 -12.32
C LYS A 144 -14.10 -10.44 -12.64
#